data_AF-A6K7J2-F1
#
_entry.id   AF-A6K7J2-F1
#
_cell.length_a   1.000
_cell.length_b   1.000
_cell.length_c   1.000
_cell.angle_alpha   90.00
_cell.angle_beta   90.00
_cell.angle_gamma   90.00
#
_symmetry.space_group_name_H-M   'P 1'
#
loop_
_entity.id
_entity.type
_entity.pdbx_description
1 polymer ?
#
loop_
_entity_poly.entity_id
_entity_poly.type
_entity_poly.pdbx_seq_one_letter_code
_entity_poly.pdbx_strand_id
1 'polypeptide(L)'
;MLDYVISSFYPEIQAAHTCDTDNIQRNAAFFREVTRRTARMVAEWQCVGFCHGVLNTDNMSIVGLTIDYGPFGFLDRYDPDHVCNASDNAGRYTYSKQPQVCRWNLQKLAEALEPELPLVLAEAILKEEFDTEFQRHYLQKMRKKLGLVRVEKEDETLVAKLLETMHQTGADFTNTFCVLSSFPAEPSDTAEFLTQLTSQCASLEELKLAFRPQMDPRQLSMMLMLAQSNPQLFALIGTQANVTKELERVEHQSRLEQLSPSELQSKNRDHWETWLQEYRERLDKEKEGVGDIAAWQAERVRIMHANNPKYVLRNYIAQKAIEAAENGDFSEVRRVLKLLESPYHSEEEATGPEAVARTTDEQSSYSSRPPLWAAELCVT
;
A
#
# COMPACT_ATOMS: atom_id res chain seq x y z
N MET A 1 21.26 -1.57 -27.42
CA MET A 1 20.58 -1.01 -26.21
C MET A 1 20.86 -1.87 -24.99
N LEU A 2 20.62 -3.18 -25.03
CA LEU A 2 20.90 -4.10 -23.91
C LEU A 2 22.34 -3.98 -23.38
N ASP A 3 23.35 -4.04 -24.25
CA ASP A 3 24.76 -3.86 -23.86
C ASP A 3 25.03 -2.53 -23.14
N TYR A 4 24.42 -1.45 -23.63
CA TYR A 4 24.55 -0.12 -23.02
C TYR A 4 23.95 -0.12 -21.62
N VAL A 5 22.77 -0.71 -21.43
CA VAL A 5 22.11 -0.79 -20.13
C VAL A 5 22.94 -1.61 -19.14
N ILE A 6 23.39 -2.80 -19.56
CA ILE A 6 24.19 -3.69 -18.69
C ILE A 6 25.51 -3.01 -18.31
N SER A 7 26.24 -2.46 -19.27
CA SER A 7 27.53 -1.79 -18.99
C SER A 7 27.39 -0.52 -18.14
N SER A 8 26.30 0.23 -18.27
CA SER A 8 26.12 1.51 -17.57
C SER A 8 25.51 1.35 -16.18
N PHE A 9 24.54 0.44 -16.02
CA PHE A 9 23.72 0.34 -14.79
C PHE A 9 23.91 -0.97 -14.02
N TYR A 10 24.58 -1.96 -14.62
CA TYR A 10 24.91 -3.26 -14.02
C TYR A 10 26.38 -3.64 -14.28
N PRO A 11 27.35 -2.74 -14.02
CA PRO A 11 28.75 -2.96 -14.36
C PRO A 11 29.33 -4.21 -13.68
N GLU A 12 28.82 -4.59 -12.51
CA GLU A 12 29.18 -5.82 -11.81
C GLU A 12 28.80 -7.08 -12.59
N ILE A 13 27.64 -7.07 -13.28
CA ILE A 13 27.20 -8.18 -14.15
C ILE A 13 28.07 -8.20 -15.40
N GLN A 14 28.34 -7.03 -16.00
CA GLN A 14 29.25 -6.96 -17.16
C GLN A 14 30.65 -7.49 -16.82
N ALA A 15 31.18 -7.16 -15.65
CA ALA A 15 32.51 -7.58 -15.20
C ALA A 15 32.59 -9.07 -14.85
N ALA A 16 31.48 -9.71 -14.45
CA ALA A 16 31.43 -11.14 -14.17
C ALA A 16 31.41 -12.02 -15.44
N HIS A 17 31.08 -11.43 -16.59
CA HIS A 17 30.86 -12.13 -17.86
C HIS A 17 31.67 -11.49 -18.99
N THR A 18 33.01 -11.56 -18.91
CA THR A 18 33.93 -10.87 -19.84
C THR A 18 34.23 -11.62 -21.14
N CYS A 19 33.75 -12.86 -21.29
CA CYS A 19 33.96 -13.65 -22.50
C CYS A 19 32.80 -13.45 -23.46
N ASP A 20 33.06 -13.13 -24.73
CA ASP A 20 32.02 -12.90 -25.75
C ASP A 20 31.12 -14.14 -25.99
N THR A 21 31.58 -15.34 -25.60
CA THR A 21 30.78 -16.57 -25.64
C THR A 21 29.76 -16.68 -24.50
N ASP A 22 29.74 -15.74 -23.56
CA ASP A 22 28.95 -15.79 -22.32
C ASP A 22 27.77 -14.80 -22.31
N ASN A 23 27.44 -14.22 -23.46
CA ASN A 23 26.40 -13.19 -23.59
C ASN A 23 25.03 -13.65 -23.07
N ILE A 24 24.65 -14.92 -23.30
CA ILE A 24 23.39 -15.47 -22.81
C ILE A 24 23.36 -15.50 -21.28
N GLN A 25 24.45 -15.91 -20.62
CA GLN A 25 24.51 -15.95 -19.15
C GLN A 25 24.55 -14.55 -18.56
N ARG A 26 25.28 -13.63 -19.18
CA ARG A 26 25.26 -12.21 -18.81
C ARG A 26 23.85 -11.63 -18.87
N ASN A 27 23.15 -11.86 -19.97
CA ASN A 27 21.79 -11.37 -20.19
C ASN A 27 20.80 -12.03 -19.22
N ALA A 28 20.99 -13.32 -18.90
CA ALA A 28 20.23 -14.03 -17.88
C ALA A 28 20.47 -13.47 -16.47
N ALA A 29 21.73 -13.16 -16.12
CA ALA A 29 22.08 -12.52 -14.86
C ALA A 29 21.47 -11.12 -14.74
N PHE A 30 21.51 -10.33 -15.83
CA PHE A 30 20.84 -9.04 -15.92
C PHE A 30 19.33 -9.18 -15.70
N PHE A 31 18.65 -10.05 -16.44
CA PHE A 31 17.20 -10.22 -16.33
C PHE A 31 16.79 -10.71 -14.93
N ARG A 32 17.59 -11.59 -14.31
CA ARG A 32 17.42 -12.01 -12.91
C ARG A 32 17.48 -10.83 -11.94
N GLU A 33 18.47 -9.95 -12.09
CA GLU A 33 18.59 -8.78 -11.22
C GLU A 33 17.45 -7.78 -11.44
N VAL A 34 17.05 -7.52 -12.69
CA VAL A 34 15.87 -6.68 -13.01
C VAL A 34 14.60 -7.24 -12.36
N THR A 35 14.42 -8.57 -12.43
CA THR A 35 13.30 -9.28 -11.80
C THR A 35 13.29 -9.06 -10.29
N ARG A 36 14.43 -9.26 -9.62
CA ARG A 36 14.58 -9.06 -8.17
C ARG A 36 14.34 -7.61 -7.75
N ARG A 37 14.91 -6.63 -8.48
CA ARG A 37 14.72 -5.20 -8.19
C ARG A 37 13.26 -4.79 -8.32
N THR A 38 12.57 -5.26 -9.36
CA THR A 38 11.14 -5.01 -9.56
C THR A 38 10.31 -5.63 -8.43
N ALA A 39 10.60 -6.87 -8.04
CA ALA A 39 9.93 -7.55 -6.94
C ALA A 39 10.11 -6.81 -5.60
N ARG A 40 11.32 -6.31 -5.29
CA ARG A 40 11.58 -5.49 -4.10
C ARG A 40 10.83 -4.16 -4.15
N MET A 41 10.87 -3.47 -5.29
CA MET A 41 10.21 -2.17 -5.46
C MET A 41 8.71 -2.28 -5.18
N VAL A 42 8.03 -3.24 -5.82
CA VAL A 42 6.58 -3.40 -5.60
C VAL A 42 6.28 -3.92 -4.19
N ALA A 43 7.15 -4.74 -3.57
CA ALA A 43 7.01 -5.09 -2.16
C ALA A 43 7.10 -3.87 -1.23
N GLU A 44 7.98 -2.91 -1.49
CA GLU A 44 8.04 -1.65 -0.74
C GLU A 44 6.75 -0.83 -0.93
N TRP A 45 6.22 -0.74 -2.16
CA TRP A 45 4.93 -0.08 -2.42
C TRP A 45 3.80 -0.68 -1.58
N GLN A 46 3.72 -2.01 -1.50
CA GLN A 46 2.75 -2.71 -0.65
C GLN A 46 3.00 -2.50 0.86
N CYS A 47 4.22 -2.20 1.29
CA CYS A 47 4.50 -1.96 2.72
C CYS A 47 4.15 -0.53 3.17
N VAL A 48 4.10 0.42 2.24
CA VAL A 48 3.77 1.84 2.52
C VAL A 48 2.42 2.28 2.00
N GLY A 49 1.64 1.37 1.38
CA GLY A 49 0.32 1.70 0.84
C GLY A 49 0.38 2.56 -0.42
N PHE A 50 1.45 2.49 -1.21
CA PHE A 50 1.58 3.26 -2.45
C PHE A 50 0.84 2.56 -3.60
N CYS A 51 0.07 3.34 -4.35
CA CYS A 51 -0.60 2.94 -5.58
C CYS A 51 -0.10 3.81 -6.74
N HIS A 52 0.44 3.18 -7.79
CA HIS A 52 1.00 3.92 -8.93
C HIS A 52 -0.06 4.42 -9.92
N GLY A 53 -1.14 3.66 -10.12
CA GLY A 53 -2.26 4.04 -10.98
C GLY A 53 -2.07 3.88 -12.50
N VAL A 54 -0.82 3.79 -12.99
CA VAL A 54 -0.50 3.60 -14.43
C VAL A 54 0.75 2.72 -14.59
N LEU A 55 0.59 1.41 -14.38
CA LEU A 55 1.69 0.43 -14.51
C LEU A 55 1.80 -0.16 -15.92
N ASN A 56 1.85 0.71 -16.93
CA ASN A 56 2.17 0.30 -18.30
C ASN A 56 3.65 -0.10 -18.40
N THR A 57 4.03 -0.84 -19.45
CA THR A 57 5.40 -1.36 -19.61
C THR A 57 6.44 -0.25 -19.78
N ASP A 58 6.08 0.88 -20.38
CA ASP A 58 6.90 2.08 -20.53
C ASP A 58 7.17 2.81 -19.19
N ASN A 59 6.33 2.57 -18.18
CA ASN A 59 6.49 3.09 -16.82
C ASN A 59 7.24 2.14 -15.89
N MET A 60 7.83 1.06 -16.42
CA MET A 60 8.65 0.13 -15.66
C MET A 60 10.13 0.45 -15.85
N SER A 61 10.73 1.09 -14.84
CA SER A 61 12.15 1.39 -14.85
C SER A 61 12.99 0.12 -14.90
N ILE A 62 13.94 0.05 -15.85
CA ILE A 62 14.83 -1.10 -15.98
C ILE A 62 15.69 -1.30 -14.72
N VAL A 63 15.99 -0.22 -13.99
CA VAL A 63 16.79 -0.25 -12.75
C VAL A 63 15.98 -0.45 -11.46
N GLY A 64 14.66 -0.63 -11.57
CA GLY A 64 13.77 -0.88 -10.43
C GLY A 64 13.44 0.37 -9.59
N LEU A 65 13.35 1.53 -10.24
CA LEU A 65 12.90 2.78 -9.62
C LEU A 65 11.42 3.06 -9.95
N THR A 66 10.72 3.70 -9.02
CA THR A 66 9.40 4.30 -9.30
C THR A 66 9.59 5.49 -10.22
N ILE A 67 8.84 5.54 -11.33
CA ILE A 67 8.91 6.59 -12.34
C ILE A 67 7.50 6.98 -12.78
N ASP A 68 7.38 8.09 -13.50
CA ASP A 68 6.12 8.57 -14.08
C ASP A 68 4.97 8.73 -13.06
N TYR A 69 5.17 9.64 -12.11
CA TYR A 69 4.17 10.02 -11.11
C TYR A 69 3.03 10.81 -11.78
N GLY A 70 1.99 10.09 -12.20
CA GLY A 70 0.71 10.65 -12.67
C GLY A 70 -0.38 10.51 -11.60
N PRO A 71 -1.42 9.69 -11.83
CA PRO A 71 -2.50 9.48 -10.87
C PRO A 71 -2.13 8.46 -9.79
N PHE A 72 -1.02 8.73 -9.08
CA PHE A 72 -0.61 7.93 -7.94
C PHE A 72 -1.40 8.33 -6.68
N GLY A 73 -1.38 7.48 -5.66
CA GLY A 73 -1.93 7.79 -4.35
C GLY A 73 -1.34 6.93 -3.26
N PHE A 74 -1.32 7.45 -2.03
CA PHE A 74 -1.11 6.65 -0.83
C PHE A 74 -2.46 6.25 -0.26
N LEU A 75 -2.58 5.01 0.24
CA LEU A 75 -3.78 4.56 0.92
C LEU A 75 -4.04 5.42 2.16
N ASP A 76 -5.23 6.01 2.22
CA ASP A 76 -5.79 6.55 3.46
C ASP A 76 -6.35 5.40 4.28
N ARG A 77 -7.59 4.95 4.03
CA ARG A 77 -8.08 3.67 4.57
C ARG A 77 -7.46 2.50 3.83
N TYR A 78 -7.24 1.39 4.53
CA TYR A 78 -6.85 0.16 3.86
C TYR A 78 -8.01 -0.38 3.01
N ASP A 79 -7.78 -0.44 1.71
CA ASP A 79 -8.68 -1.02 0.74
C ASP A 79 -7.84 -1.76 -0.32
N PRO A 80 -7.85 -3.11 -0.33
CA PRO A 80 -7.07 -3.88 -1.28
C PRO A 80 -7.47 -3.59 -2.74
N ASP A 81 -8.72 -3.19 -2.96
CA ASP A 81 -9.27 -2.89 -4.28
C ASP A 81 -9.27 -1.39 -4.61
N HIS A 82 -8.53 -0.59 -3.82
CA HIS A 82 -8.37 0.83 -4.11
C HIS A 82 -7.82 1.07 -5.51
N VAL A 83 -8.48 1.96 -6.25
CA VAL A 83 -8.06 2.49 -7.54
C VAL A 83 -7.77 3.98 -7.37
N CYS A 84 -6.51 4.37 -7.55
CA CYS A 84 -6.09 5.78 -7.46
C CYS A 84 -6.32 6.55 -8.77
N ASN A 85 -6.33 5.85 -9.91
CA ASN A 85 -6.54 6.44 -11.22
C ASN A 85 -8.03 6.42 -11.61
N ALA A 86 -8.65 7.58 -11.72
CA ALA A 86 -10.06 7.70 -12.10
C ALA A 86 -10.38 7.17 -13.51
N SER A 87 -9.37 6.99 -14.37
CA SER A 87 -9.54 6.40 -15.70
C SER A 87 -9.51 4.86 -15.70
N ASP A 88 -9.07 4.21 -14.62
CA ASP A 88 -8.98 2.74 -14.51
C ASP A 88 -10.30 2.12 -14.02
N ASN A 89 -11.33 2.21 -14.87
CA ASN A 89 -12.68 1.70 -14.55
C ASN A 89 -12.71 0.19 -14.29
N ALA A 90 -11.80 -0.58 -14.88
CA ALA A 90 -11.72 -2.02 -14.69
C ALA A 90 -11.00 -2.40 -13.38
N GLY A 91 -10.26 -1.48 -12.76
CA GLY A 91 -9.36 -1.75 -11.65
C GLY A 91 -8.26 -2.72 -12.06
N ARG A 92 -7.59 -2.44 -13.19
CA ARG A 92 -6.40 -3.17 -13.66
C ARG A 92 -5.22 -2.94 -12.72
N TYR A 93 -5.08 -1.72 -12.21
CA TYR A 93 -3.97 -1.24 -11.38
C TYR A 93 -4.40 -0.97 -9.94
N THR A 94 -5.35 -1.76 -9.42
CA THR A 94 -5.70 -1.71 -7.99
C THR A 94 -4.47 -1.98 -7.13
N TYR A 95 -4.49 -1.46 -5.90
CA TYR A 95 -3.42 -1.66 -4.92
C TYR A 95 -2.94 -3.13 -4.83
N SER A 96 -3.87 -4.07 -4.69
CA SER A 96 -3.60 -5.52 -4.54
C SER A 96 -3.05 -6.18 -5.80
N LYS A 97 -3.31 -5.63 -6.99
CA LYS A 97 -2.90 -6.21 -8.27
C LYS A 97 -1.51 -5.77 -8.72
N GLN A 98 -0.94 -4.72 -8.13
CA GLN A 98 0.36 -4.18 -8.54
C GLN A 98 1.47 -5.24 -8.63
N PRO A 99 1.63 -6.20 -7.68
CA PRO A 99 2.65 -7.25 -7.80
C PRO A 99 2.46 -8.12 -9.05
N GLN A 100 1.24 -8.56 -9.32
CA GLN A 100 0.93 -9.40 -10.47
C GLN A 100 1.08 -8.63 -11.80
N VAL A 101 0.74 -7.34 -11.82
CA VAL A 101 0.96 -6.47 -12.97
C VAL A 101 2.46 -6.28 -13.25
N CYS A 102 3.28 -6.06 -12.22
CA CYS A 102 4.73 -5.97 -12.36
C CYS A 102 5.32 -7.29 -12.91
N ARG A 103 4.85 -8.44 -12.41
CA ARG A 103 5.23 -9.76 -12.92
C ARG A 103 4.85 -9.92 -14.39
N TRP A 104 3.65 -9.48 -14.78
CA TRP A 104 3.21 -9.50 -16.18
C TRP A 104 4.06 -8.56 -17.07
N ASN A 105 4.44 -7.38 -16.59
CA ASN A 105 5.33 -6.48 -17.33
C ASN A 105 6.74 -7.09 -17.53
N LEU A 106 7.27 -7.82 -16.54
CA LEU A 106 8.52 -8.56 -16.70
C LEU A 106 8.42 -9.69 -17.73
N GLN A 107 7.27 -10.36 -17.83
CA GLN A 107 7.03 -11.31 -18.91
C GLN A 107 7.11 -10.62 -20.29
N LYS A 108 6.56 -9.40 -20.42
CA LYS A 108 6.69 -8.62 -21.66
C LYS A 108 8.13 -8.21 -21.97
N LEU A 109 8.92 -7.90 -20.94
CA LEU A 109 10.35 -7.69 -21.11
C LEU A 109 11.07 -8.98 -21.55
N ALA A 110 10.72 -10.14 -20.99
CA ALA A 110 11.29 -11.43 -21.40
C ALA A 110 11.00 -11.75 -22.88
N GLU A 111 9.76 -11.54 -23.33
CA GLU A 111 9.37 -11.67 -24.74
C GLU A 111 10.22 -10.75 -25.65
N ALA A 112 10.46 -9.50 -25.23
CA ALA A 112 11.28 -8.56 -25.99
C ALA A 112 12.78 -8.91 -26.03
N LEU A 113 13.29 -9.63 -25.03
CA LEU A 113 14.69 -10.05 -24.93
C LEU A 113 14.98 -11.38 -25.65
N GLU A 114 13.97 -12.08 -26.19
CA GLU A 114 14.12 -13.40 -26.81
C GLU A 114 15.31 -13.52 -27.80
N PRO A 115 15.58 -12.54 -28.69
CA PRO A 115 16.72 -12.62 -29.60
C PRO A 115 18.09 -12.74 -28.92
N GLU A 116 18.20 -12.26 -27.68
CA GLU A 116 19.46 -12.16 -26.91
C GLU A 116 19.46 -13.04 -25.64
N LEU A 117 18.30 -13.53 -25.23
CA LEU A 117 18.06 -14.38 -24.07
C LEU A 117 16.91 -15.34 -24.38
N PRO A 118 17.15 -16.67 -24.52
CA PRO A 118 16.09 -17.62 -24.83
C PRO A 118 14.91 -17.50 -23.87
N LEU A 119 13.69 -17.38 -24.42
CA LEU A 119 12.48 -17.12 -23.63
C LEU A 119 12.28 -18.15 -22.51
N VAL A 120 12.56 -19.42 -22.77
CA VAL A 120 12.49 -20.51 -21.78
C VAL A 120 13.36 -20.24 -20.55
N LEU A 121 14.55 -19.65 -20.74
CA LEU A 121 15.45 -19.30 -19.64
C LEU A 121 14.93 -18.09 -18.87
N ALA A 122 14.42 -17.06 -19.56
CA ALA A 122 13.83 -15.88 -18.93
C ALA A 122 12.58 -16.24 -18.10
N GLU A 123 11.69 -17.08 -18.63
CA GLU A 123 10.50 -17.56 -17.91
C GLU A 123 10.85 -18.40 -16.69
N ALA A 124 11.89 -19.23 -16.78
CA ALA A 124 12.41 -19.98 -15.63
C ALA A 124 12.90 -19.04 -14.52
N ILE A 125 13.65 -18.00 -14.88
CA ILE A 125 14.12 -16.96 -13.95
C ILE A 125 12.93 -16.23 -13.32
N LEU A 126 11.95 -15.80 -14.10
CA LEU A 126 10.78 -15.08 -13.59
C LEU A 126 9.96 -15.94 -12.60
N LYS A 127 9.82 -17.24 -12.88
CA LYS A 127 9.16 -18.21 -12.00
C LYS A 127 9.92 -18.46 -10.71
N GLU A 128 11.24 -18.58 -10.77
CA GLU A 128 12.09 -18.85 -9.61
C GLU A 128 12.21 -17.63 -8.67
N GLU A 129 12.37 -16.45 -9.26
CA GLU A 129 12.90 -15.28 -8.53
C GLU A 129 11.81 -14.35 -8.03
N PHE A 130 10.79 -14.02 -8.84
CA PHE A 130 9.90 -12.90 -8.53
C PHE A 130 9.08 -13.13 -7.27
N ASP A 131 8.33 -14.23 -7.19
CA ASP A 131 7.41 -14.48 -6.08
C ASP A 131 8.20 -14.71 -4.77
N THR A 132 9.31 -15.44 -4.88
CA THR A 132 10.24 -15.69 -3.77
C THR A 132 10.81 -14.38 -3.22
N GLU A 133 11.32 -13.51 -4.10
CA GLU A 133 11.96 -12.26 -3.70
C GLU A 133 10.94 -11.24 -3.18
N PHE A 134 9.77 -11.16 -3.81
CA PHE A 134 8.66 -10.34 -3.36
C PHE A 134 8.24 -10.74 -1.94
N GLN A 135 7.92 -12.01 -1.71
CA GLN A 135 7.45 -12.48 -0.39
C GLN A 135 8.51 -12.31 0.69
N ARG A 136 9.77 -12.64 0.37
CA ARG A 136 10.90 -12.46 1.29
C ARG A 136 11.05 -11.00 1.72
N HIS A 137 11.02 -10.07 0.77
CA HIS A 137 11.21 -8.63 1.04
C HIS A 137 9.99 -8.02 1.74
N TYR A 138 8.79 -8.36 1.28
CA TYR A 138 7.52 -7.93 1.86
C TYR A 138 7.41 -8.33 3.33
N LEU A 139 7.56 -9.62 3.65
CA LEU A 139 7.48 -10.10 5.03
C LEU A 139 8.61 -9.53 5.91
N GLN A 140 9.81 -9.34 5.36
CA GLN A 140 10.89 -8.68 6.09
C GLN A 140 10.52 -7.26 6.50
N LYS A 141 9.87 -6.49 5.62
CA LYS A 141 9.42 -5.13 5.92
C LYS A 141 8.22 -5.11 6.85
N MET A 142 7.22 -5.95 6.63
CA MET A 142 6.05 -6.05 7.50
C MET A 142 6.42 -6.45 8.93
N ARG A 143 7.37 -7.37 9.12
CA ARG A 143 7.92 -7.69 10.45
C ARG A 143 8.49 -6.45 11.14
N LYS A 144 9.34 -5.66 10.46
CA LYS A 144 9.89 -4.42 11.03
C LYS A 144 8.82 -3.40 11.36
N LYS A 145 7.80 -3.26 10.51
CA LYS A 145 6.63 -2.39 10.77
C LYS A 145 5.85 -2.83 12.00
N LEU A 146 5.87 -4.13 12.34
CA LEU A 146 5.29 -4.73 13.54
C LEU A 146 6.28 -4.88 14.71
N GLY A 147 7.52 -4.42 14.56
CA GLY A 147 8.53 -4.54 15.60
C GLY A 147 8.97 -5.99 15.90
N LEU A 148 8.82 -6.89 14.94
CA LEU A 148 9.24 -8.29 15.02
C LEU A 148 10.65 -8.43 14.44
N VAL A 149 11.60 -8.92 15.24
CA VAL A 149 13.00 -9.09 14.82
C VAL A 149 13.29 -10.55 14.49
N ARG A 150 12.74 -11.49 15.28
CA ARG A 150 12.82 -12.92 14.98
C ARG A 150 11.89 -13.29 13.85
N VAL A 151 12.24 -14.35 13.13
CA VAL A 151 11.41 -14.91 12.06
C VAL A 151 10.69 -16.12 12.63
N GLU A 152 9.37 -16.07 12.61
CA GLU A 152 8.50 -17.16 13.03
C GLU A 152 7.56 -17.57 11.88
N LYS A 153 7.04 -18.80 11.95
CA LYS A 153 6.23 -19.36 10.84
C LYS A 153 4.86 -18.70 10.72
N GLU A 154 4.31 -18.20 11.81
CA GLU A 154 3.01 -17.54 11.86
C GLU A 154 3.02 -16.09 11.37
N ASP A 155 4.20 -15.49 11.13
CA ASP A 155 4.33 -14.06 10.78
C ASP A 155 3.50 -13.69 9.55
N GLU A 156 3.47 -14.56 8.54
CA GLU A 156 2.68 -14.37 7.33
C GLU A 156 1.17 -14.34 7.63
N THR A 157 0.71 -15.27 8.48
CA THR A 157 -0.70 -15.34 8.87
C THR A 157 -1.10 -14.14 9.73
N LEU A 158 -0.24 -13.72 10.65
CA LEU A 158 -0.47 -12.54 11.49
C LEU A 158 -0.60 -11.26 10.65
N VAL A 159 0.26 -11.09 9.66
CA VAL A 159 0.20 -9.97 8.70
C VAL A 159 -1.07 -10.03 7.86
N ALA A 160 -1.44 -11.20 7.34
CA ALA A 160 -2.66 -11.36 6.56
C ALA A 160 -3.91 -11.00 7.38
N LYS A 161 -3.99 -11.45 8.63
CA LYS A 161 -5.09 -11.11 9.54
C LYS A 161 -5.12 -9.63 9.92
N LEU A 162 -3.96 -8.99 10.06
CA LEU A 162 -3.91 -7.53 10.30
C LEU A 162 -4.59 -6.79 9.15
N LEU A 163 -4.20 -7.10 7.91
CA LEU A 163 -4.76 -6.45 6.73
C LEU A 163 -6.25 -6.73 6.58
N GLU A 164 -6.70 -7.95 6.90
CA GLU A 164 -8.13 -8.28 6.96
C GLU A 164 -8.87 -7.43 8.01
N THR A 165 -8.34 -7.32 9.23
CA THR A 165 -8.91 -6.45 10.28
C THR A 165 -8.96 -4.98 9.84
N MET A 166 -7.90 -4.49 9.19
CA MET A 166 -7.87 -3.13 8.65
C MET A 166 -8.92 -2.93 7.54
N HIS A 167 -9.14 -3.94 6.70
CA HIS A 167 -10.15 -3.90 5.65
C HIS A 167 -11.57 -3.87 6.22
N GLN A 168 -11.87 -4.78 7.16
CA GLN A 168 -13.17 -4.90 7.82
C GLN A 168 -13.56 -3.62 8.58
N THR A 169 -12.58 -2.96 9.19
CA THR A 169 -12.80 -1.76 10.00
C THR A 169 -12.60 -0.45 9.23
N GLY A 170 -12.11 -0.52 7.98
CA GLY A 170 -11.72 0.65 7.20
C GLY A 170 -10.62 1.48 7.88
N ALA A 171 -9.69 0.84 8.58
CA ALA A 171 -8.65 1.53 9.34
C ALA A 171 -7.68 2.30 8.45
N ASP A 172 -7.26 3.47 8.91
CA ASP A 172 -6.21 4.26 8.26
C ASP A 172 -4.91 3.46 8.20
N PHE A 173 -4.38 3.27 6.98
CA PHE A 173 -3.26 2.37 6.74
C PHE A 173 -2.01 2.81 7.48
N THR A 174 -1.63 4.07 7.33
CA THR A 174 -0.40 4.63 7.89
C THR A 174 -0.49 4.77 9.41
N ASN A 175 -1.60 5.32 9.90
CA ASN A 175 -1.78 5.61 11.31
C ASN A 175 -1.95 4.35 12.14
N THR A 176 -2.52 3.28 11.59
CA THR A 176 -2.59 1.97 12.26
C THR A 176 -1.20 1.51 12.69
N PHE A 177 -0.23 1.49 11.78
CA PHE A 177 1.14 1.09 12.13
C PHE A 177 1.82 2.06 13.11
N CYS A 178 1.53 3.35 13.02
CA CYS A 178 2.02 4.33 13.99
C CYS A 178 1.49 4.05 15.39
N VAL A 179 0.17 3.84 15.54
CA VAL A 179 -0.46 3.53 16.83
C VAL A 179 0.04 2.20 17.39
N LEU A 180 0.21 1.16 16.57
CA LEU A 180 0.75 -0.13 17.02
C LEU A 180 2.13 -0.03 17.69
N SER A 181 2.89 1.03 17.41
CA SER A 181 4.19 1.26 18.03
C SER A 181 4.08 1.50 19.55
N SER A 182 2.95 2.04 20.04
CA SER A 182 2.71 2.24 21.48
C SER A 182 2.09 1.02 22.17
N PHE A 183 1.85 -0.09 21.48
CA PHE A 183 1.25 -1.28 22.10
C PHE A 183 2.16 -1.81 23.23
N PRO A 184 1.60 -2.02 24.44
CA PRO A 184 2.38 -2.35 25.63
C PRO A 184 2.98 -3.76 25.57
N ALA A 185 4.27 -3.85 25.92
CA ALA A 185 5.02 -5.10 25.99
C ALA A 185 4.44 -6.10 27.00
N GLU A 186 3.98 -5.57 28.13
CA GLU A 186 3.41 -6.35 29.23
C GLU A 186 1.88 -6.34 29.18
N PRO A 187 1.20 -7.36 29.75
CA PRO A 187 -0.24 -7.33 29.93
C PRO A 187 -0.62 -6.13 30.81
N SER A 188 -1.41 -5.22 30.24
CA SER A 188 -1.99 -4.08 30.94
C SER A 188 -3.43 -3.91 30.48
N ASP A 189 -4.16 -3.00 31.12
CA ASP A 189 -5.42 -2.54 30.54
C ASP A 189 -5.13 -1.92 29.16
N THR A 190 -5.75 -2.47 28.12
CA THR A 190 -5.63 -2.02 26.73
C THR A 190 -6.82 -1.18 26.30
N ALA A 191 -7.74 -0.80 27.20
CA ALA A 191 -8.96 -0.05 26.86
C ALA A 191 -8.64 1.31 26.19
N GLU A 192 -7.68 2.05 26.73
CA GLU A 192 -7.22 3.32 26.15
C GLU A 192 -6.55 3.10 24.79
N PHE A 193 -5.67 2.11 24.69
CA PHE A 193 -5.01 1.74 23.43
C PHE A 193 -6.02 1.36 22.34
N LEU A 194 -7.01 0.52 22.67
CA LEU A 194 -8.09 0.14 21.77
C LEU A 194 -8.92 1.35 21.34
N THR A 195 -9.13 2.32 22.23
CA THR A 195 -9.82 3.57 21.89
C THR A 195 -8.99 4.38 20.89
N GLN A 196 -7.68 4.50 21.11
CA GLN A 196 -6.77 5.16 20.17
C GLN A 196 -6.73 4.44 18.81
N LEU A 197 -6.63 3.11 18.80
CA LEU A 197 -6.58 2.32 17.57
C LEU A 197 -7.90 2.40 16.80
N THR A 198 -9.03 2.20 17.47
CA THR A 198 -10.36 2.29 16.83
C THR A 198 -10.74 3.71 16.39
N SER A 199 -10.11 4.75 16.94
CA SER A 199 -10.25 6.13 16.41
C SER A 199 -9.67 6.29 14.99
N GLN A 200 -8.81 5.36 14.57
CA GLN A 200 -8.27 5.30 13.21
C GLN A 200 -9.15 4.50 12.25
N CYS A 201 -10.22 3.85 12.73
CA CYS A 201 -11.21 3.19 11.89
C CYS A 201 -12.09 4.19 11.14
N ALA A 202 -12.61 3.78 10.00
CA ALA A 202 -13.57 4.57 9.26
C ALA A 202 -14.87 4.74 10.06
N SER A 203 -15.38 5.96 10.07
CA SER A 203 -16.70 6.30 10.54
C SER A 203 -17.78 5.73 9.61
N LEU A 204 -19.00 5.64 10.12
CA LEU A 204 -20.14 5.19 9.33
C LEU A 204 -20.38 6.08 8.09
N GLU A 205 -20.13 7.39 8.22
CA GLU A 205 -20.26 8.34 7.11
C GLU A 205 -19.19 8.10 6.03
N GLU A 206 -17.94 7.88 6.43
CA GLU A 206 -16.84 7.53 5.50
C GLU A 206 -17.15 6.24 4.74
N LEU A 207 -17.63 5.21 5.44
CA LEU A 207 -18.00 3.93 4.81
C LEU A 207 -19.18 4.11 3.84
N LYS A 208 -20.22 4.85 4.23
CA LYS A 208 -21.38 5.13 3.36
C LYS A 208 -20.97 5.88 2.09
N LEU A 209 -20.03 6.81 2.20
CA LEU A 209 -19.50 7.55 1.05
C LEU A 209 -18.67 6.63 0.14
N ALA A 210 -17.79 5.81 0.72
CA ALA A 210 -16.91 4.90 -0.01
C ALA A 210 -17.68 3.82 -0.80
N PHE A 211 -18.77 3.30 -0.23
CA PHE A 211 -19.61 2.27 -0.84
C PHE A 211 -20.83 2.83 -1.58
N ARG A 212 -20.90 4.15 -1.80
CA ARG A 212 -21.97 4.76 -2.61
C ARG A 212 -21.99 4.10 -4.01
N PRO A 213 -23.14 3.59 -4.48
CA PRO A 213 -23.30 3.09 -5.84
C PRO A 213 -22.99 4.18 -6.84
N GLN A 214 -22.29 3.82 -7.90
CA GLN A 214 -21.86 4.75 -8.94
C GLN A 214 -22.80 4.69 -10.16
N MET A 215 -23.53 3.58 -10.30
CA MET A 215 -24.48 3.38 -11.39
C MET A 215 -25.90 3.80 -11.00
N ASP A 216 -26.61 4.45 -11.94
CA ASP A 216 -28.04 4.75 -11.77
C ASP A 216 -28.85 3.44 -11.58
N PRO A 217 -29.77 3.37 -10.61
CA PRO A 217 -30.53 2.14 -10.34
C PRO A 217 -31.33 1.60 -11.54
N ARG A 218 -31.82 2.46 -12.43
CA ARG A 218 -32.54 2.05 -13.64
C ARG A 218 -31.57 1.43 -14.64
N GLN A 219 -30.38 2.01 -14.78
CA GLN A 219 -29.32 1.44 -15.61
C GLN A 219 -28.90 0.06 -15.09
N LEU A 220 -28.67 -0.09 -13.78
CA LEU A 220 -28.33 -1.39 -13.18
C LEU A 220 -29.44 -2.42 -13.43
N SER A 221 -30.71 -2.03 -13.24
CA SER A 221 -31.86 -2.90 -13.52
C SER A 221 -31.93 -3.33 -14.99
N MET A 222 -31.69 -2.41 -15.91
CA MET A 222 -31.64 -2.71 -17.34
C MET A 222 -30.51 -3.68 -17.68
N MET A 223 -29.32 -3.51 -17.08
CA MET A 223 -28.19 -4.41 -17.28
C MET A 223 -28.47 -5.82 -16.74
N LEU A 224 -29.12 -5.94 -15.58
CA LEU A 224 -29.54 -7.22 -15.03
C LEU A 224 -30.58 -7.92 -15.91
N MET A 225 -31.56 -7.16 -16.44
CA MET A 225 -32.53 -7.70 -17.41
C MET A 225 -31.85 -8.16 -18.71
N LEU A 226 -30.87 -7.42 -19.22
CA LEU A 226 -30.09 -7.81 -20.39
C LEU A 226 -29.26 -9.07 -20.14
N ALA A 227 -28.65 -9.20 -18.96
CA ALA A 227 -27.91 -10.40 -18.58
C ALA A 227 -28.81 -11.66 -18.57
N GLN A 228 -30.06 -11.52 -18.13
CA GLN A 228 -31.04 -12.62 -18.13
C GLN A 228 -31.61 -12.92 -19.52
N SER A 229 -31.90 -11.89 -20.31
CA SER A 229 -32.60 -12.03 -21.60
C SER A 229 -31.66 -12.35 -22.77
N ASN A 230 -30.42 -11.86 -22.76
CA ASN A 230 -29.44 -12.12 -23.81
C ASN A 230 -27.98 -12.15 -23.27
N PRO A 231 -27.54 -13.29 -22.71
CA PRO A 231 -26.21 -13.43 -22.11
C PRO A 231 -25.04 -13.19 -23.08
N GLN A 232 -25.22 -13.48 -24.38
CA GLN A 232 -24.19 -13.28 -25.39
C GLN A 232 -23.94 -11.79 -25.63
N LEU A 233 -25.01 -11.01 -25.77
CA LEU A 233 -24.91 -9.55 -25.91
C LEU A 233 -24.33 -8.91 -24.64
N PHE A 234 -24.70 -9.43 -23.47
CA PHE A 234 -24.15 -8.97 -22.19
C PHE A 234 -22.63 -9.19 -22.09
N ALA A 235 -22.13 -10.35 -22.52
CA ALA A 235 -20.69 -10.65 -22.53
C ALA A 235 -19.90 -9.73 -23.49
N LEU A 236 -20.49 -9.35 -24.62
CA LEU A 236 -19.88 -8.44 -25.60
C LEU A 236 -19.71 -7.00 -25.08
N ILE A 237 -20.53 -6.57 -24.13
CA ILE A 237 -20.50 -5.20 -23.58
C ILE A 237 -19.42 -5.05 -22.48
N GLY A 238 -18.77 -6.15 -22.06
CA GLY A 238 -17.61 -6.10 -21.15
C GLY A 238 -17.94 -5.69 -19.72
N THR A 239 -19.21 -5.81 -19.30
CA THR A 239 -19.74 -5.19 -18.08
C THR A 239 -19.95 -6.14 -16.91
N GLN A 240 -19.74 -7.44 -17.05
CA GLN A 240 -20.06 -8.39 -15.97
C GLN A 240 -19.33 -8.05 -14.66
N ALA A 241 -18.02 -7.77 -14.72
CA ALA A 241 -17.25 -7.38 -13.55
C ALA A 241 -17.72 -6.05 -12.94
N ASN A 242 -18.10 -5.08 -13.77
CA ASN A 242 -18.60 -3.79 -13.31
C ASN A 242 -19.98 -3.93 -12.65
N VAL A 243 -20.87 -4.74 -13.22
CA VAL A 243 -22.19 -5.03 -12.62
C VAL A 243 -22.03 -5.76 -11.29
N THR A 244 -21.13 -6.74 -11.19
CA THR A 244 -20.84 -7.43 -9.93
C THR A 244 -20.37 -6.46 -8.85
N LYS A 245 -19.39 -5.59 -9.17
CA LYS A 245 -18.91 -4.56 -8.24
C LYS A 245 -20.02 -3.59 -7.81
N GLU A 246 -20.88 -3.18 -8.74
CA GLU A 246 -22.01 -2.30 -8.40
C GLU A 246 -23.05 -2.99 -7.51
N LEU A 247 -23.32 -4.28 -7.72
CA LEU A 247 -24.19 -5.06 -6.83
C LEU A 247 -23.60 -5.17 -5.42
N GLU A 248 -22.29 -5.42 -5.31
CA GLU A 248 -21.58 -5.44 -4.02
C GLU A 248 -21.70 -4.08 -3.31
N ARG A 249 -21.50 -2.96 -4.02
CA ARG A 249 -21.68 -1.60 -3.47
C ARG A 249 -23.10 -1.39 -2.92
N VAL A 250 -24.13 -1.78 -3.68
CA VAL A 250 -25.54 -1.67 -3.24
C VAL A 250 -25.81 -2.51 -1.99
N GLU A 251 -25.31 -3.75 -1.94
CA GLU A 251 -25.47 -4.61 -0.77
C GLU A 251 -24.76 -4.03 0.46
N HIS A 252 -23.52 -3.57 0.30
CA HIS A 252 -22.76 -2.92 1.38
C HIS A 252 -23.47 -1.66 1.88
N GLN A 253 -23.97 -0.81 0.98
CA GLN A 253 -24.70 0.40 1.37
C GLN A 253 -25.95 0.06 2.19
N SER A 254 -26.75 -0.92 1.75
CA SER A 254 -27.95 -1.36 2.48
C SER A 254 -27.63 -1.85 3.90
N ARG A 255 -26.52 -2.61 4.06
CA ARG A 255 -26.05 -3.05 5.38
C ARG A 255 -25.62 -1.86 6.26
N LEU A 256 -24.92 -0.88 5.68
CA LEU A 256 -24.47 0.33 6.39
C LEU A 256 -25.62 1.26 6.79
N GLU A 257 -26.72 1.27 6.04
CA GLU A 257 -27.92 2.06 6.39
C GLU A 257 -28.63 1.53 7.65
N GLN A 258 -28.56 0.22 7.89
CA GLN A 258 -29.17 -0.43 9.06
C GLN A 258 -28.28 -0.40 10.31
N LEU A 259 -26.99 -0.10 10.15
CA LEU A 259 -26.01 -0.13 11.23
C LEU A 259 -25.99 1.19 12.01
N SER A 260 -26.01 1.13 13.33
CA SER A 260 -25.77 2.31 14.18
C SER A 260 -24.27 2.57 14.41
N PRO A 261 -23.86 3.83 14.68
CA PRO A 261 -22.46 4.14 14.99
C PRO A 261 -21.89 3.37 16.19
N SER A 262 -22.69 3.12 17.23
CA SER A 262 -22.28 2.36 18.41
C SER A 262 -22.06 0.88 18.10
N GLU A 263 -22.90 0.29 17.25
CA GLU A 263 -22.73 -1.11 16.80
C GLU A 263 -21.47 -1.25 15.93
N LEU A 264 -21.21 -0.29 15.04
CA LEU A 264 -19.98 -0.25 14.25
C LEU A 264 -18.75 -0.18 15.16
N GLN A 265 -18.77 0.72 16.14
CA GLN A 265 -17.67 0.87 17.09
C GLN A 265 -17.44 -0.42 17.89
N SER A 266 -18.51 -1.06 18.39
CA SER A 266 -18.41 -2.33 19.10
C SER A 266 -17.78 -3.42 18.23
N LYS A 267 -18.27 -3.60 16.99
CA LYS A 267 -17.71 -4.58 16.04
C LYS A 267 -16.24 -4.31 15.75
N ASN A 268 -15.88 -3.05 15.51
CA ASN A 268 -14.49 -2.67 15.25
C ASN A 268 -13.59 -3.02 16.44
N ARG A 269 -14.07 -2.80 17.68
CA ARG A 269 -13.34 -3.20 18.89
C ARG A 269 -13.13 -4.71 18.94
N ASP A 270 -14.16 -5.51 18.69
CA ASP A 270 -14.07 -6.98 18.74
C ASP A 270 -13.03 -7.52 17.73
N HIS A 271 -13.04 -6.99 16.51
CA HIS A 271 -12.05 -7.34 15.47
C HIS A 271 -10.62 -7.02 15.91
N TRP A 272 -10.40 -5.82 16.47
CA TRP A 272 -9.08 -5.40 16.93
C TRP A 272 -8.62 -6.14 18.19
N GLU A 273 -9.51 -6.40 19.15
CA GLU A 273 -9.21 -7.19 20.35
C GLU A 273 -8.72 -8.59 19.97
N THR A 274 -9.41 -9.24 19.02
CA THR A 274 -9.03 -10.56 18.52
C THR A 274 -7.62 -10.53 17.91
N TRP A 275 -7.35 -9.59 17.00
CA TRP A 275 -6.03 -9.51 16.36
C TRP A 275 -4.92 -9.13 17.35
N LEU A 276 -5.18 -8.21 18.28
CA LEU A 276 -4.19 -7.80 19.30
C LEU A 276 -3.82 -8.93 20.26
N GLN A 277 -4.73 -9.86 20.52
CA GLN A 277 -4.41 -11.06 21.28
C GLN A 277 -3.37 -11.91 20.54
N GLU A 278 -3.58 -12.21 19.26
CA GLU A 278 -2.63 -12.96 18.43
C GLU A 278 -1.29 -12.22 18.29
N TYR A 279 -1.33 -10.89 18.14
CA TYR A 279 -0.14 -10.07 18.11
C TYR A 279 0.66 -10.14 19.42
N ARG A 280 -0.01 -10.11 20.57
CA ARG A 280 0.63 -10.26 21.89
C ARG A 280 1.30 -11.62 22.05
N GLU A 281 0.60 -12.70 21.69
CA GLU A 281 1.16 -14.06 21.71
C GLU A 281 2.43 -14.15 20.85
N ARG A 282 2.45 -13.44 19.71
CA ARG A 282 3.65 -13.36 18.87
C ARG A 282 4.77 -12.52 19.48
N LEU A 283 4.46 -11.42 20.17
CA LEU A 283 5.44 -10.60 20.89
C LEU A 283 6.05 -11.36 22.08
N ASP A 284 5.30 -12.27 22.72
CA ASP A 284 5.83 -13.10 23.80
C ASP A 284 7.01 -13.97 23.33
N LYS A 285 7.00 -14.44 22.09
CA LYS A 285 8.13 -15.18 21.47
C LYS A 285 9.37 -14.32 21.21
N GLU A 286 9.21 -13.02 20.96
CA GLU A 286 10.35 -12.09 20.86
C GLU A 286 11.04 -11.91 22.22
N LYS A 287 10.24 -11.97 23.30
CA LYS A 287 10.70 -11.78 24.69
C LYS A 287 11.36 -13.03 25.29
N GLU A 288 11.24 -14.20 24.65
CA GLU A 288 11.87 -15.43 25.14
C GLU A 288 13.40 -15.28 25.26
N GLY A 289 13.90 -15.38 26.50
CA GLY A 289 15.33 -15.23 26.82
C GLY A 289 15.80 -13.78 26.99
N VAL A 290 14.91 -12.79 26.94
CA VAL A 290 15.22 -11.38 27.19
C VAL A 290 15.29 -11.11 28.69
N GLY A 291 16.42 -10.59 29.17
CA GLY A 291 16.61 -10.24 30.58
C GLY A 291 16.06 -8.87 30.99
N ASP A 292 15.94 -7.93 30.04
CA ASP A 292 15.43 -6.57 30.25
C ASP A 292 14.32 -6.26 29.22
N ILE A 293 13.07 -6.39 29.66
CA ILE A 293 11.89 -6.14 28.82
C ILE A 293 11.75 -4.67 28.45
N ALA A 294 12.17 -3.75 29.32
CA ALA A 294 12.07 -2.32 29.04
C ALA A 294 13.04 -1.92 27.91
N ALA A 295 14.27 -2.44 27.95
CA ALA A 295 15.23 -2.24 26.87
C ALA A 295 14.76 -2.86 25.54
N TRP A 296 14.18 -4.08 25.59
CA TRP A 296 13.61 -4.72 24.41
C TRP A 296 12.45 -3.91 23.82
N GLN A 297 11.53 -3.42 24.64
CA GLN A 297 10.42 -2.60 24.19
C GLN A 297 10.91 -1.29 23.57
N ALA A 298 11.91 -0.63 24.16
CA ALA A 298 12.50 0.59 23.60
C ALA A 298 13.12 0.33 22.21
N GLU A 299 13.82 -0.79 22.03
CA GLU A 299 14.39 -1.18 20.74
C GLU A 299 13.31 -1.54 19.71
N ARG A 300 12.26 -2.27 20.12
CA ARG A 300 11.08 -2.57 19.29
C ARG A 300 10.46 -1.28 18.76
N VAL A 301 10.18 -0.32 19.64
CA VAL A 301 9.61 0.98 19.30
C VAL A 301 10.51 1.75 18.34
N ARG A 302 11.83 1.77 18.58
CA ARG A 302 12.81 2.39 17.70
C ARG A 302 12.78 1.79 16.29
N ILE A 303 12.72 0.46 16.18
CA ILE A 303 12.60 -0.24 14.89
C ILE A 303 11.29 0.16 14.19
N MET A 304 10.16 0.17 14.91
CA MET A 304 8.87 0.54 14.33
C MET A 304 8.85 1.98 13.84
N HIS A 305 9.34 2.94 14.61
CA HIS A 305 9.44 4.34 14.18
C HIS A 305 10.33 4.52 12.94
N ALA A 306 11.40 3.74 12.80
CA ALA A 306 12.25 3.79 11.60
C ALA A 306 11.61 3.15 10.34
N ASN A 307 10.49 2.43 10.47
CA ASN A 307 9.84 1.72 9.35
C ASN A 307 8.38 2.13 9.13
N ASN A 308 7.77 2.87 10.07
CA ASN A 308 6.41 3.37 10.00
C ASN A 308 6.44 4.89 9.85
N PRO A 309 6.25 5.43 8.63
CA PRO A 309 6.25 6.87 8.44
C PRO A 309 5.06 7.48 9.19
N LYS A 310 5.30 8.59 9.88
CA LYS A 310 4.26 9.43 10.46
C LYS A 310 3.55 10.28 9.41
N TYR A 311 4.28 10.63 8.34
CA TYR A 311 3.79 11.47 7.24
C TYR A 311 3.91 10.74 5.91
N VAL A 312 2.82 10.70 5.16
CA VAL A 312 2.78 10.28 3.75
C VAL A 312 2.11 11.37 2.93
N LEU A 313 2.40 11.44 1.63
CA LEU A 313 1.79 12.42 0.73
C LEU A 313 0.36 12.01 0.39
N ARG A 314 -0.56 12.22 1.33
CA ARG A 314 -2.00 11.97 1.15
C ARG A 314 -2.56 12.93 0.08
N ASN A 315 -3.55 12.48 -0.67
CA ASN A 315 -4.10 13.27 -1.79
C ASN A 315 -4.63 14.64 -1.33
N TYR A 316 -5.29 14.72 -0.16
CA TYR A 316 -5.79 16.01 0.35
C TYR A 316 -4.67 16.98 0.74
N ILE A 317 -3.51 16.47 1.15
CA ILE A 317 -2.33 17.29 1.48
C ILE A 317 -1.76 17.88 0.18
N ALA A 318 -1.62 17.03 -0.85
CA ALA A 318 -1.20 17.48 -2.17
C ALA A 318 -2.18 18.51 -2.76
N GLN A 319 -3.48 18.26 -2.69
CA GLN A 319 -4.52 19.16 -3.19
C GLN A 319 -4.45 20.54 -2.53
N LYS A 320 -4.34 20.61 -1.19
CA LYS A 320 -4.19 21.88 -0.47
C LYS A 320 -2.94 22.64 -0.92
N ALA A 321 -1.83 21.94 -1.11
CA ALA A 321 -0.58 22.55 -1.57
C ALA A 321 -0.68 23.08 -3.02
N ILE A 322 -1.40 22.37 -3.89
CA ILE A 322 -1.68 22.79 -5.27
C ILE A 322 -2.55 24.05 -5.28
N GLU A 323 -3.67 24.03 -4.56
CA GLU A 323 -4.60 25.18 -4.47
C GLU A 323 -3.91 26.44 -3.94
N ALA A 324 -3.04 26.31 -2.93
CA ALA A 324 -2.24 27.43 -2.45
C ALA A 324 -1.27 27.95 -3.51
N ALA A 325 -0.57 27.05 -4.22
CA ALA A 325 0.40 27.41 -5.24
C ALA A 325 -0.25 28.07 -6.48
N GLU A 326 -1.45 27.63 -6.88
CA GLU A 326 -2.24 28.26 -7.96
C GLU A 326 -2.60 29.72 -7.63
N ASN A 327 -2.78 30.02 -6.34
CA ASN A 327 -2.99 31.38 -5.84
C ASN A 327 -1.67 32.14 -5.60
N GLY A 328 -0.53 31.58 -6.00
CA GLY A 328 0.81 32.18 -5.87
C GLY A 328 1.47 31.97 -4.51
N ASP A 329 0.86 31.22 -3.58
CA ASP A 329 1.45 30.89 -2.29
C ASP A 329 2.15 29.52 -2.29
N PHE A 330 3.48 29.53 -2.41
CA PHE A 330 4.31 28.34 -2.35
C PHE A 330 4.73 27.93 -0.92
N SER A 331 4.21 28.58 0.12
CA SER A 331 4.56 28.27 1.51
C SER A 331 4.12 26.86 1.91
N GLU A 332 2.95 26.42 1.45
CA GLU A 332 2.39 25.10 1.75
C GLU A 332 3.20 23.98 1.08
N VAL A 333 3.53 24.12 -0.20
CA VAL A 333 4.40 23.17 -0.92
C VAL A 333 5.74 22.99 -0.20
N ARG A 334 6.38 24.09 0.23
CA ARG A 334 7.64 24.04 0.97
C ARG A 334 7.50 23.35 2.32
N ARG A 335 6.38 23.55 3.01
CA ARG A 335 6.11 22.93 4.30
C ARG A 335 5.91 21.42 4.15
N VAL A 336 5.11 20.99 3.18
CA VAL A 336 4.89 19.58 2.85
C VAL A 336 6.21 18.92 2.45
N LEU A 337 7.01 19.56 1.60
CA LEU A 337 8.33 19.04 1.23
C LEU A 337 9.22 18.82 2.45
N LYS A 338 9.33 19.82 3.35
CA LYS A 338 10.13 19.72 4.58
C LYS A 338 9.68 18.56 5.47
N LEU A 339 8.37 18.31 5.57
CA LEU A 339 7.83 17.19 6.34
C LEU A 339 8.20 15.84 5.70
N LEU A 340 8.11 15.73 4.38
CA LEU A 340 8.40 14.50 3.63
C LEU A 340 9.90 14.21 3.49
N GLU A 341 10.78 15.17 3.75
CA GLU A 341 12.23 14.95 3.91
C GLU A 341 12.56 14.16 5.20
N SER A 342 11.68 14.16 6.19
CA SER A 342 11.85 13.43 7.47
C SER A 342 10.55 12.75 7.92
N PRO A 343 9.99 11.83 7.11
CA PRO A 343 8.63 11.32 7.28
C PRO A 343 8.47 10.39 8.49
N TYR A 344 9.57 9.93 9.08
CA TYR A 344 9.60 9.04 10.26
C TYR A 344 9.76 9.79 11.59
N HIS A 345 10.07 11.09 11.54
CA HIS A 345 10.31 11.92 12.72
C HIS A 345 9.07 12.72 13.10
N SER A 346 9.02 13.21 14.34
CA SER A 346 7.94 14.10 14.77
C SER A 346 8.10 15.51 14.15
N GLU A 347 7.01 16.27 14.06
CA GLU A 347 7.03 17.68 13.59
C GLU A 347 8.04 18.55 14.36
N GLU A 348 8.18 18.35 15.68
CA GLU A 348 9.15 19.06 16.52
C GLU A 348 10.60 18.74 16.14
N GLU A 349 10.86 17.48 15.78
CA GLU A 349 12.17 17.01 15.30
C GLU A 349 12.44 17.43 13.84
N ALA A 350 11.41 17.45 12.99
CA ALA A 350 11.52 17.72 11.55
C ALA A 350 11.55 19.23 11.21
N THR A 351 10.87 20.08 11.99
CA THR A 351 10.72 21.50 11.65
C THR A 351 11.63 22.45 12.45
N GLY A 352 12.26 21.97 13.53
CA GLY A 352 13.07 22.79 14.44
C GLY A 352 12.21 23.74 15.31
N PRO A 353 12.78 24.32 16.38
CA PRO A 353 12.02 25.08 17.39
C PRO A 353 11.31 26.35 16.86
N GLU A 354 11.66 26.84 15.67
CA GLU A 354 11.08 28.08 15.10
C GLU A 354 9.70 27.90 14.44
N ALA A 355 9.26 26.66 14.17
CA ALA A 355 7.97 26.42 13.49
C ALA A 355 6.76 26.28 14.45
N VAL A 356 7.02 26.07 15.75
CA VAL A 356 5.99 25.77 16.77
C VAL A 356 5.16 27.01 17.13
N ALA A 357 5.64 28.22 16.83
CA ALA A 357 5.02 29.46 17.25
C ALA A 357 3.80 29.93 16.43
N ARG A 358 3.29 29.14 15.47
CA ARG A 358 2.16 29.55 14.60
C ARG A 358 0.96 28.59 14.54
N THR A 359 0.94 27.50 15.30
CA THR A 359 -0.18 26.54 15.29
C THR A 359 -1.24 26.92 16.33
N THR A 360 -1.89 28.07 16.14
CA THR A 360 -3.17 28.38 16.78
C THR A 360 -4.12 28.82 15.67
N ASP A 361 -4.76 27.83 15.05
CA ASP A 361 -6.10 27.88 14.41
C ASP A 361 -6.23 26.72 13.42
N GLU A 362 -7.20 25.82 13.68
CA GLU A 362 -7.92 24.93 12.75
C GLU A 362 -7.18 24.11 11.66
N GLN A 363 -5.85 24.06 11.65
CA GLN A 363 -5.07 23.24 10.71
C GLN A 363 -4.89 21.81 11.23
N SER A 364 -5.65 20.89 10.65
CA SER A 364 -5.47 19.44 10.79
C SER A 364 -3.99 19.07 10.69
N SER A 365 -3.43 18.43 11.73
CA SER A 365 -2.05 17.93 11.72
C SER A 365 -1.82 17.06 10.48
N TYR A 366 -0.67 17.16 9.81
CA TYR A 366 -0.37 16.39 8.58
C TYR A 366 -0.34 14.86 8.80
N SER A 367 -0.35 14.41 10.05
CA SER A 367 -0.51 13.00 10.42
C SER A 367 -1.96 12.58 10.66
N SER A 368 -2.93 13.48 10.53
CA SER A 368 -4.35 13.16 10.73
C SER A 368 -4.89 12.32 9.57
N ARG A 369 -5.99 11.61 9.86
CA ARG A 369 -6.86 11.03 8.83
C ARG A 369 -7.34 12.13 7.86
N PRO A 370 -7.64 11.78 6.61
CA PRO A 370 -8.21 12.72 5.66
C PRO A 370 -9.55 13.28 6.18
N PRO A 371 -9.86 14.56 5.88
CA PRO A 371 -11.20 15.10 6.11
C PRO A 371 -12.22 14.45 5.16
N LEU A 372 -13.50 14.44 5.51
CA LEU A 372 -14.56 13.77 4.72
C LEU A 372 -14.60 14.18 3.24
N TRP A 373 -14.41 15.47 2.94
CA TRP A 373 -14.43 15.98 1.56
C TRP A 373 -13.30 15.40 0.69
N ALA A 374 -12.21 14.93 1.30
CA ALA A 374 -11.09 14.37 0.56
C ALA A 374 -11.45 13.05 -0.15
N ALA A 375 -12.49 12.36 0.30
CA ALA A 375 -12.96 11.12 -0.33
C ALA A 375 -13.52 11.34 -1.75
N GLU A 376 -13.82 12.58 -2.13
CA GLU A 376 -14.30 12.95 -3.46
C GLU A 376 -13.17 13.43 -4.39
N LEU A 377 -11.92 13.46 -3.91
CA LEU A 377 -10.78 13.85 -4.74
C LEU A 377 -10.47 12.78 -5.80
N CYS A 378 -10.57 13.17 -7.05
CA CYS A 378 -10.14 12.36 -8.19
C CYS A 378 -8.78 12.86 -8.69
N VAL A 379 -7.79 11.97 -8.70
CA VAL A 379 -6.52 12.24 -9.38
C VAL A 379 -6.61 11.61 -10.77
N THR A 380 -6.48 12.43 -11.83
CA THR A 380 -6.54 11.99 -13.22
C THR A 380 -5.19 12.12 -13.91
#